data_AF-A0A929D202-F1
#
_entry.id   AF-A0A929D202-F1
#
_cell.length_a   1.000
_cell.length_b   1.000
_cell.length_c   1.000
_cell.angle_alpha   90.00
_cell.angle_beta   90.00
_cell.angle_gamma   90.00
#
_symmetry.space_group_name_H-M   'P 1'
#
loop_
_entity.id
_entity.type
_entity.pdbx_description
1 polymer ?
#
loop_
_entity_poly.entity_id
_entity_poly.type
_entity_poly.pdbx_seq_one_letter_code
_entity_poly.pdbx_strand_id
1 'polypeptide(L)'
;EQGADGVLILGCHPGDCHYVEGNYKTARRVPLLKKMLDQLGIEDERVRLDWVSASEGARFASIVNEMTAKVKELGPFRVNEGG
;
A
#
# COMPACT_ATOMS: atom_id res chain seq x y z
N GLU A 1 3.49 -12.49 10.70
CA GLU A 1 2.42 -11.69 10.05
C GLU A 1 1.35 -11.41 11.11
N GLN A 2 0.79 -10.19 11.18
CA GLN A 2 -0.13 -9.77 12.26
C GLN A 2 -1.61 -9.78 11.85
N GLY A 3 -1.96 -10.45 10.74
CA GLY A 3 -3.34 -10.51 10.24
C GLY A 3 -3.84 -9.22 9.58
N ALA A 4 -2.97 -8.50 8.86
CA ALA A 4 -3.38 -7.30 8.14
C ALA A 4 -4.24 -7.66 6.91
N ASP A 5 -5.45 -7.10 6.83
CA ASP A 5 -6.34 -7.29 5.67
C ASP A 5 -5.92 -6.48 4.43
N GLY A 6 -5.13 -5.42 4.66
CA GLY A 6 -4.50 -4.61 3.63
C GLY A 6 -3.42 -3.68 4.21
N VAL A 7 -2.50 -3.25 3.35
CA VAL A 7 -1.35 -2.40 3.70
C VAL A 7 -1.34 -1.17 2.80
N LEU A 8 -1.41 0.01 3.43
CA LEU A 8 -1.25 1.29 2.76
C LEU A 8 0.14 1.87 3.04
N ILE A 9 0.88 2.19 1.99
CA ILE A 9 2.20 2.81 2.04
C ILE A 9 2.06 4.25 1.52
N LEU A 10 2.37 5.22 2.37
CA LEU A 10 2.32 6.64 2.02
C LEU A 10 3.73 7.25 2.06
N GLY A 11 4.05 8.09 1.09
CA GLY A 11 5.30 8.84 1.07
C GLY A 11 5.13 10.24 0.48
N CYS A 12 6.18 11.06 0.57
CA CYS A 12 6.23 12.35 -0.11
C CYS A 12 6.14 12.18 -1.64
N HIS A 13 5.63 13.20 -2.32
CA HIS A 13 5.66 13.26 -3.78
C HIS A 13 7.07 13.04 -4.34
N PRO A 14 7.21 12.37 -5.51
CA PRO A 14 8.49 12.29 -6.22
C PRO A 14 9.11 13.68 -6.41
N GLY A 15 10.36 13.85 -5.95
CA GLY A 15 11.04 15.16 -5.92
C GLY A 15 10.99 15.88 -4.57
N ASP A 16 9.98 15.61 -3.75
CA ASP A 16 9.77 16.28 -2.46
C ASP A 16 10.19 15.42 -1.26
N CYS A 17 10.91 14.32 -1.50
CA CYS A 17 11.37 13.48 -0.41
C CYS A 17 12.35 14.26 0.47
N HIS A 18 12.04 14.35 1.78
CA HIS A 18 12.93 15.02 2.74
C HIS A 18 14.34 14.42 2.75
N TYR A 19 14.45 13.12 2.48
CA TYR A 19 15.72 12.38 2.38
C TYR A 19 16.13 12.10 0.93
N VAL A 20 15.71 12.97 0.00
CA VAL A 20 16.05 13.02 -1.42
C VAL A 20 15.51 11.85 -2.24
N GLU A 21 15.82 10.61 -1.88
CA GLU A 21 15.58 9.43 -2.74
C GLU A 21 14.78 8.29 -2.10
N GLY A 22 14.35 8.44 -0.84
CA GLY A 22 13.66 7.37 -0.12
C GLY A 22 12.37 6.90 -0.82
N ASN A 23 11.60 7.84 -1.39
CA ASN A 23 10.39 7.52 -2.15
C ASN A 23 10.71 6.84 -3.49
N TYR A 24 11.76 7.23 -4.22
CA TYR A 24 12.16 6.55 -5.46
C TYR A 24 12.59 5.10 -5.22
N LYS A 25 13.32 4.83 -4.13
CA LYS A 25 13.67 3.45 -3.72
C LYS A 25 12.40 2.65 -3.42
N THR A 26 11.44 3.25 -2.74
CA THR A 26 10.13 2.62 -2.43
C THR A 26 9.33 2.35 -3.71
N ALA A 27 9.25 3.32 -4.62
CA ALA A 27 8.57 3.19 -5.91
C ALA A 27 9.12 2.05 -6.78
N ARG A 28 10.42 1.75 -6.67
CA ARG A 28 11.05 0.59 -7.35
C ARG A 28 10.78 -0.74 -6.64
N ARG A 29 10.64 -0.74 -5.31
CA ARG A 29 10.44 -1.96 -4.50
C ARG A 29 9.00 -2.45 -4.54
N VAL A 30 8.01 -1.56 -4.49
CA VAL A 30 6.60 -1.94 -4.40
C VAL A 30 6.11 -2.78 -5.57
N PRO A 31 6.48 -2.53 -6.84
CA PRO A 31 6.11 -3.41 -7.94
C PRO A 31 6.68 -4.83 -7.83
N LEU A 32 7.89 -4.99 -7.28
CA LEU A 32 8.49 -6.30 -7.03
C LEU A 32 7.79 -7.02 -5.87
N LEU A 33 7.45 -6.28 -4.81
CA LEU A 33 6.65 -6.78 -3.71
C LEU A 33 5.28 -7.29 -4.20
N LYS A 34 4.56 -6.49 -4.99
CA LYS A 34 3.26 -6.88 -5.56
C LYS A 34 3.34 -8.16 -6.39
N LYS A 35 4.36 -8.31 -7.23
CA LYS A 35 4.60 -9.56 -7.98
C LYS A 35 4.84 -10.77 -7.06
N MET A 36 5.59 -10.59 -5.98
CA MET A 36 5.83 -11.66 -5.01
C MET A 36 4.52 -12.04 -4.27
N LEU A 37 3.72 -11.06 -3.89
CA LEU A 37 2.43 -11.27 -3.24
C LEU A 37 1.42 -11.99 -4.15
N ASP A 38 1.36 -11.60 -5.42
CA ASP A 38 0.56 -12.28 -6.45
C ASP A 38 0.95 -13.76 -6.60
N GLN A 39 2.26 -14.08 -6.60
CA GLN A 39 2.75 -15.46 -6.59
C GLN A 39 2.35 -16.26 -5.34
N LEU A 40 2.08 -15.58 -4.23
CA LEU A 40 1.58 -16.17 -2.98
C LEU A 40 0.04 -16.22 -2.94
N GLY A 41 -0.65 -15.79 -4.01
CA GLY A 41 -2.10 -15.76 -4.09
C GLY A 41 -2.75 -14.60 -3.32
N ILE A 42 -1.99 -13.55 -3.02
CA ILE A 42 -2.49 -12.35 -2.33
C ILE A 42 -2.90 -11.33 -3.39
N GLU A 43 -4.12 -10.83 -3.28
CA GLU A 43 -4.72 -9.89 -4.22
C GLU A 43 -3.94 -8.56 -4.26
N ASP A 44 -3.65 -8.06 -5.48
CA ASP A 44 -2.82 -6.86 -5.71
C ASP A 44 -3.38 -5.62 -4.99
N GLU A 45 -4.70 -5.54 -4.88
CA GLU A 45 -5.45 -4.47 -4.25
C GLU A 45 -5.28 -4.42 -2.72
N ARG A 46 -4.76 -5.49 -2.09
CA ARG A 46 -4.45 -5.47 -0.65
C ARG A 46 -3.22 -4.64 -0.32
N VAL A 47 -2.39 -4.25 -1.29
CA VAL A 47 -1.24 -3.36 -1.07
C VAL A 47 -1.31 -2.15 -1.99
N ARG A 48 -1.34 -0.95 -1.39
CA ARG A 48 -1.36 0.32 -2.12
C ARG A 48 -0.17 1.19 -1.73
N LEU A 49 0.50 1.74 -2.73
CA LEU A 49 1.46 2.84 -2.58
C LEU A 49 0.81 4.11 -3.12
N ASP A 50 0.85 5.18 -2.34
CA ASP A 50 0.36 6.50 -2.75
C ASP A 50 1.26 7.63 -2.21
N TRP A 51 1.17 8.81 -2.82
CA TRP A 51 2.07 9.95 -2.56
C TRP A 51 1.30 11.13 -2.02
N VAL A 52 1.50 11.56 -0.78
CA VAL A 52 0.74 12.65 -0.16
C VAL A 52 1.67 13.59 0.63
N SER A 53 1.46 14.89 0.47
CA SER A 53 2.20 15.92 1.21
C SER A 53 1.58 16.20 2.57
N ALA A 54 2.31 16.88 3.45
CA ALA A 54 1.82 17.27 4.77
C ALA A 54 0.64 18.27 4.73
N SER A 55 0.47 19.02 3.65
CA SER A 55 -0.63 19.99 3.49
C SER A 55 -1.88 19.40 2.81
N GLU A 56 -1.83 18.14 2.35
CA GLU A 56 -2.89 17.52 1.56
C GLU A 56 -3.88 16.69 2.41
N GLY A 57 -4.37 17.25 3.52
CA GLY A 57 -5.25 16.54 4.45
C GLY A 57 -6.52 15.94 3.81
N ALA A 58 -7.16 16.66 2.88
CA ALA A 58 -8.33 16.16 2.16
C ALA A 58 -8.01 14.95 1.27
N ARG A 59 -6.83 14.96 0.62
CA ARG A 59 -6.37 13.87 -0.24
C ARG A 59 -6.00 12.64 0.59
N PHE A 60 -5.32 12.85 1.72
CA PHE A 60 -5.05 11.79 2.69
C PHE A 60 -6.36 11.08 3.12
N ALA A 61 -7.38 11.86 3.48
CA ALA A 61 -8.68 11.31 3.85
C ALA A 61 -9.31 10.50 2.70
N SER A 62 -9.25 10.99 1.45
CA SER A 62 -9.72 10.24 0.27
C SER A 62 -9.01 8.89 0.13
N ILE A 63 -7.68 8.88 0.17
CA ILE A 63 -6.88 7.67 0.00
C ILE A 63 -7.20 6.63 1.08
N VAL A 64 -7.29 7.06 2.35
CA VAL A 64 -7.62 6.16 3.45
C VAL A 64 -9.03 5.59 3.29
N ASN A 65 -10.00 6.41 2.90
CA ASN A 65 -11.37 5.96 2.66
C ASN A 65 -11.46 4.96 1.50
N GLU A 66 -10.79 5.24 0.39
CA GLU A 66 -10.71 4.34 -0.78
C GLU A 66 -10.05 3.01 -0.42
N MET A 67 -8.92 3.04 0.30
CA MET A 67 -8.24 1.82 0.74
C MET A 67 -9.13 1.02 1.69
N THR A 68 -9.78 1.68 2.65
CA THR A 68 -10.70 1.04 3.60
C THR A 68 -11.88 0.39 2.88
N ALA A 69 -12.47 1.08 1.91
CA ALA A 69 -13.56 0.55 1.11
C ALA A 69 -13.12 -0.67 0.29
N LYS A 70 -11.93 -0.60 -0.34
CA LYS A 70 -11.36 -1.70 -1.12
C LYS A 70 -11.11 -2.95 -0.25
N VAL A 71 -10.50 -2.79 0.92
CA VAL A 71 -10.26 -3.92 1.83
C VAL A 71 -11.58 -4.52 2.34
N LYS A 72 -12.60 -3.69 2.63
CA LYS A 72 -13.94 -4.19 3.01
C LYS A 72 -14.60 -4.99 1.89
N GLU A 73 -14.44 -4.58 0.64
CA GLU A 73 -14.95 -5.28 -0.54
C GLU A 73 -14.29 -6.65 -0.72
N LEU A 74 -12.97 -6.74 -0.54
CA LEU A 74 -12.20 -7.99 -0.61
C LEU A 74 -12.48 -8.93 0.58
N GLY A 75 -12.99 -8.39 1.68
CA GLY A 75 -13.17 -9.11 2.94
C GLY A 75 -11.85 -9.44 3.65
N PRO A 76 -11.95 -10.11 4.82
CA PRO A 76 -10.80 -10.42 5.65
C PRO A 76 -9.76 -11.25 4.91
N PHE A 77 -8.48 -10.91 5.07
CA PHE A 77 -7.40 -11.74 4.58
C PHE A 77 -7.30 -13.01 5.42
N ARG A 78 -7.34 -14.16 4.76
CA ARG A 78 -7.20 -15.47 5.40
C ARG A 78 -5.93 -16.11 4.90
N VAL A 79 -4.95 -16.24 5.79
CA VAL A 79 -3.78 -17.08 5.52
C VAL A 79 -4.30 -18.52 5.44
N ASN A 80 -4.13 -19.17 4.28
CA ASN A 80 -4.38 -20.60 4.19
C ASN A 80 -3.39 -21.30 5.14
N GLU A 81 -3.89 -22.07 6.12
CA GLU A 81 -3.06 -22.83 7.09
C GLU A 81 -2.26 -24.00 6.45
N GLY A 82 -1.97 -23.92 5.13
CA GLY A 82 -1.33 -24.98 4.34
C GLY A 82 0.06 -24.64 3.82
N GLY A 83 0.74 -23.63 4.38
CA GLY A 83 2.14 -23.28 4.10
C GLY A 83 3.05 -23.61 5.28
#